data_AF-A0A1D1YAQ3-F1
#
_entry.id   AF-A0A1D1YAQ3-F1
#
_cell.length_a   1.000
_cell.length_b   1.000
_cell.length_c   1.000
_cell.angle_alpha   90.00
_cell.angle_beta   90.00
_cell.angle_gamma   90.00
#
_symmetry.space_group_name_H-M   'P 1'
#
loop_
_entity.id
_entity.type
_entity.pdbx_description
1 polymer ?
#
loop_
_entity_poly.entity_id
_entity_poly.type
_entity_poly.pdbx_seq_one_letter_code
_entity_poly.pdbx_strand_id
1 'polypeptide(L)'
;MEGEAPPPQQRQEEEEVQLIRSASEEVSRQFNTLIDAGNVDTLKRLQHLTLGRLQDSNAVLSHFNEYSERCYSEVSADFSRNTRILKSMKSDLDHIFLKLRNMKAKLLATYPDAFPDSSDTMIMDRRPDLERPVQSS
;
A
#
# COMPACT_ATOMS: atom_id res chain seq x y z
N MET A 1 -83.76 29.12 -31.46
CA MET A 1 -83.78 28.13 -30.38
C MET A 1 -82.74 28.58 -29.39
N GLU A 2 -83.18 29.30 -28.36
CA GLU A 2 -82.31 29.70 -27.25
C GLU A 2 -81.96 28.43 -26.48
N GLY A 3 -80.68 28.09 -26.43
CA GLY A 3 -80.20 26.98 -25.61
C GLY A 3 -80.46 27.32 -24.16
N GLU A 4 -81.32 26.55 -23.51
CA GLU A 4 -81.63 26.69 -22.09
C GLU A 4 -80.34 26.60 -21.29
N ALA A 5 -80.03 27.69 -20.55
CA ALA A 5 -78.78 27.78 -19.80
C ALA A 5 -78.72 26.63 -18.79
N PRO A 6 -77.61 25.90 -18.70
CA PRO A 6 -77.51 24.70 -17.87
C PRO A 6 -77.86 25.05 -16.42
N PRO A 7 -78.58 24.14 -15.73
CA PRO A 7 -79.04 24.35 -14.36
C PRO A 7 -77.85 24.70 -13.46
N PRO A 8 -78.04 25.60 -12.47
CA PRO A 8 -76.96 26.18 -11.68
C PRO A 8 -76.06 25.15 -10.98
N GLN A 9 -76.58 23.94 -10.70
CA GLN A 9 -75.83 22.83 -10.11
C GLN A 9 -74.81 22.22 -11.07
N GLN A 10 -75.13 22.06 -12.36
CA GLN A 10 -74.19 21.53 -13.36
C GLN A 10 -73.06 22.54 -13.65
N ARG A 11 -73.38 23.84 -13.60
CA ARG A 11 -72.38 24.90 -13.74
C ARG A 11 -71.37 24.90 -12.59
N GLN A 12 -71.83 24.66 -11.36
CA GLN A 12 -70.97 24.55 -10.19
C GLN A 12 -70.06 23.31 -10.22
N GLU A 13 -70.60 22.15 -10.61
CA GLU A 13 -69.79 20.92 -10.77
C GLU A 13 -68.72 21.06 -11.86
N GLU A 14 -69.05 21.69 -13.00
CA GLU A 14 -68.08 21.94 -14.07
C GLU A 14 -66.96 22.92 -13.64
N GLU A 15 -67.32 23.97 -12.90
CA GLU A 15 -66.37 24.92 -12.31
C GLU A 15 -65.45 24.23 -11.29
N GLU A 16 -65.99 23.37 -10.42
CA GLU A 16 -65.21 22.61 -9.43
C GLU A 16 -64.22 21.66 -10.11
N VAL A 17 -64.66 20.93 -11.14
CA VAL A 17 -63.79 20.04 -11.93
C VAL A 17 -62.67 20.82 -12.65
N GLN A 18 -62.96 22.01 -13.17
CA GLN A 18 -61.96 22.89 -13.77
C GLN A 18 -60.95 23.40 -12.74
N LEU A 19 -61.40 23.82 -11.55
CA LEU A 19 -60.53 24.26 -10.47
C LEU A 19 -59.59 23.15 -10.01
N ILE A 20 -60.09 21.93 -9.86
CA ILE A 20 -59.28 20.76 -9.48
C ILE A 20 -58.25 20.46 -10.58
N ARG A 21 -58.64 20.51 -11.87
CA ARG A 21 -57.71 20.32 -12.98
C ARG A 21 -56.60 21.38 -12.99
N SER A 22 -56.94 22.67 -12.86
CA SER A 22 -55.95 23.75 -12.83
C SER A 22 -55.04 23.67 -11.61
N ALA A 23 -55.57 23.29 -10.44
CA ALA A 23 -54.76 23.05 -9.25
C ALA A 23 -53.78 21.88 -9.46
N SER A 24 -54.23 20.78 -10.08
CA SER A 24 -53.38 19.64 -10.41
C SER A 24 -52.27 20.02 -11.42
N GLU A 25 -52.59 20.83 -12.43
CA GLU A 25 -51.63 21.31 -13.42
C GLU A 25 -50.54 22.18 -12.78
N GLU A 26 -50.91 23.11 -11.89
CA GLU A 26 -49.93 23.94 -11.20
C GLU A 26 -49.05 23.12 -10.26
N VAL A 27 -49.60 22.14 -9.54
CA VAL A 27 -48.83 21.20 -8.71
C VAL A 27 -47.84 20.41 -9.56
N SER A 28 -48.26 19.83 -10.69
CA SER A 28 -47.37 19.13 -11.60
C SER A 28 -46.27 20.03 -12.16
N ARG A 29 -46.59 21.29 -12.48
CA ARG A 29 -45.63 22.28 -12.97
C ARG A 29 -44.58 22.60 -11.92
N GLN A 30 -44.97 22.83 -10.67
CA GLN A 30 -44.02 23.04 -9.58
C GLN A 30 -43.16 21.80 -9.32
N PHE A 31 -43.75 20.60 -9.37
CA PHE A 31 -43.00 19.36 -9.20
C PHE A 31 -41.90 19.19 -10.25
N ASN A 32 -42.16 19.57 -11.50
CA ASN A 32 -41.15 19.57 -12.57
C ASN A 32 -40.02 20.58 -12.36
N THR A 33 -40.20 21.59 -11.52
CA THR A 33 -39.13 22.56 -11.18
C THR A 33 -38.24 22.09 -10.02
N LEU A 34 -38.65 21.08 -9.26
CA LEU A 34 -37.89 20.58 -8.10
C LEU A 34 -36.60 19.86 -8.51
N ILE A 35 -36.54 19.30 -9.73
CA ILE A 35 -35.37 18.61 -10.25
C ILE A 35 -34.87 19.36 -11.47
N ASP A 36 -33.72 19.99 -11.33
CA ASP A 36 -32.99 20.56 -12.45
C ASP A 36 -32.21 19.46 -13.18
N ALA A 37 -32.61 19.16 -14.41
CA ALA A 37 -31.96 18.14 -15.23
C ALA A 37 -30.48 18.47 -15.51
N GLY A 38 -30.14 19.76 -15.64
CA GLY A 38 -28.76 20.21 -15.86
C GLY A 38 -27.83 19.89 -14.68
N ASN A 39 -28.30 20.07 -13.45
CA ASN A 39 -27.60 19.68 -12.24
C ASN A 39 -27.42 18.16 -12.15
N VAL A 40 -28.42 17.36 -12.54
CA VAL A 40 -28.32 15.90 -12.59
C VAL A 40 -27.26 15.45 -13.61
N ASP A 41 -27.24 16.05 -14.80
CA ASP A 41 -26.23 15.77 -15.81
C ASP A 41 -24.82 16.20 -15.38
N THR A 42 -24.73 17.35 -14.69
CA THR A 42 -23.48 17.83 -14.10
C THR A 42 -22.98 16.87 -13.04
N LEU A 43 -23.85 16.40 -12.15
CA LEU A 43 -23.53 15.41 -11.13
C LEU A 43 -23.04 14.11 -11.77
N LYS A 44 -23.73 13.62 -12.80
CA LYS A 44 -23.32 12.43 -13.55
C LYS A 44 -21.93 12.60 -14.17
N ARG A 45 -21.65 13.75 -14.79
CA ARG A 45 -20.34 14.05 -15.36
C ARG A 45 -19.24 14.08 -14.30
N LEU A 46 -19.49 14.72 -13.17
CA LEU A 46 -18.55 14.76 -12.05
C LEU A 46 -18.26 13.36 -11.48
N GLN A 47 -19.29 12.52 -11.36
CA GLN A 47 -19.12 11.12 -10.94
C GLN A 47 -18.24 10.33 -11.92
N HIS A 48 -18.42 10.50 -13.23
CA HIS A 48 -17.55 9.84 -14.22
C HIS A 48 -16.11 10.34 -14.12
N LEU A 49 -15.90 11.64 -13.91
CA LEU A 49 -14.56 12.21 -13.71
C LEU A 49 -13.88 11.63 -12.46
N THR A 50 -14.59 11.58 -11.34
CA THR A 50 -14.08 10.98 -10.09
C THR A 50 -13.78 9.49 -10.28
N LEU A 51 -14.66 8.75 -10.95
CA LEU A 51 -14.44 7.34 -11.25
C LEU A 51 -13.17 7.12 -12.07
N GLY A 52 -12.98 7.90 -13.14
CA GLY A 52 -11.77 7.83 -13.97
C GLY A 52 -10.50 8.10 -13.15
N ARG A 53 -10.50 9.16 -12.32
CA ARG A 53 -9.35 9.47 -11.45
C ARG A 53 -9.05 8.36 -10.43
N LEU A 54 -10.08 7.72 -9.88
CA LEU A 54 -9.90 6.59 -8.97
C LEU A 54 -9.34 5.37 -9.69
N GLN A 55 -9.79 5.10 -10.92
CA GLN A 55 -9.26 4.03 -11.76
C GLN A 55 -7.79 4.27 -12.12
N ASP A 56 -7.43 5.49 -12.54
CA ASP A 56 -6.05 5.88 -12.82
C ASP A 56 -5.15 5.70 -11.60
N SER A 57 -5.61 6.18 -10.43
CA SER A 57 -4.87 6.01 -9.18
C SER A 57 -4.70 4.53 -8.80
N ASN A 58 -5.72 3.70 -9.01
CA ASN A 58 -5.65 2.28 -8.71
C ASN A 58 -4.67 1.55 -9.63
N ALA A 59 -4.59 1.95 -10.90
CA ALA A 59 -3.62 1.40 -11.85
C ALA A 59 -2.18 1.73 -11.41
N VAL A 60 -1.92 2.98 -11.00
CA VAL A 60 -0.59 3.37 -10.48
C VAL A 60 -0.23 2.61 -9.21
N LEU A 61 -1.17 2.47 -8.27
CA LEU A 61 -0.95 1.70 -7.04
C LEU A 61 -0.70 0.21 -7.32
N SER A 62 -1.41 -0.38 -8.27
CA SER A 62 -1.21 -1.77 -8.67
C SER A 62 0.19 -2.00 -9.23
N HIS A 63 0.65 -1.11 -10.12
CA HIS A 63 2.01 -1.16 -10.66
C HIS A 63 3.07 -0.94 -9.57
N PHE A 64 2.84 -0.02 -8.64
CA PHE A 64 3.74 0.20 -7.50
C PHE A 64 3.83 -1.04 -6.60
N ASN A 65 2.69 -1.66 -6.28
CA ASN A 65 2.65 -2.87 -5.47
C ASN A 65 3.43 -4.01 -6.14
N GLU A 66 3.20 -4.26 -7.43
CA GLU A 66 3.94 -5.28 -8.18
C GLU A 66 5.45 -4.99 -8.23
N TYR A 67 5.83 -3.74 -8.50
CA TYR A 67 7.24 -3.34 -8.52
C TYR A 67 7.92 -3.52 -7.15
N SER A 68 7.25 -3.07 -6.08
CA SER A 68 7.77 -3.17 -4.72
C SER A 68 7.89 -4.63 -4.26
N GLU A 69 6.94 -5.49 -4.61
CA GLU A 69 7.01 -6.93 -4.33
C GLU A 69 8.20 -7.59 -5.04
N ARG A 70 8.43 -7.28 -6.32
CA ARG A 70 9.59 -7.81 -7.06
C ARG A 70 10.91 -7.36 -6.44
N CYS A 71 11.04 -6.07 -6.16
CA CYS A 71 12.24 -5.50 -5.53
C CYS A 71 12.51 -6.13 -4.16
N TYR A 72 11.46 -6.28 -3.33
CA TYR A 72 11.58 -6.94 -2.04
C TYR A 72 12.00 -8.41 -2.18
N SER A 73 11.42 -9.15 -3.13
CA SER A 73 11.73 -10.56 -3.34
C SER A 73 13.18 -10.78 -3.76
N GLU A 74 13.73 -9.90 -4.60
CA GLU A 74 15.13 -9.93 -5.02
C GLU A 74 16.07 -9.70 -3.82
N VAL A 75 15.86 -8.59 -3.08
CA VAL A 75 16.74 -8.22 -1.96
C VAL A 75 16.63 -9.21 -0.79
N SER A 76 15.42 -9.70 -0.49
CA SER A 76 15.20 -10.67 0.60
C SER A 76 15.84 -12.03 0.31
N ALA A 77 15.84 -12.46 -0.95
CA ALA A 77 16.52 -13.69 -1.37
C ALA A 77 18.04 -13.58 -1.18
N ASP A 78 18.64 -12.45 -1.55
CA ASP A 78 20.06 -12.21 -1.37
C ASP A 78 20.46 -12.07 0.10
N PHE A 79 19.66 -11.38 0.90
CA PHE A 79 19.90 -11.30 2.35
C PHE A 79 19.85 -12.69 3.00
N SER A 80 18.89 -13.53 2.59
CA SER A 80 18.75 -14.90 3.08
C SER A 80 19.97 -15.75 2.71
N ARG A 81 20.44 -15.64 1.45
CA ARG A 81 21.63 -16.32 0.94
C ARG A 81 22.88 -15.89 1.72
N ASN A 82 23.09 -14.58 1.86
CA ASN A 82 24.25 -14.02 2.55
C ASN A 82 24.25 -14.39 4.03
N THR A 83 23.10 -14.35 4.70
CA THR A 83 22.95 -14.80 6.09
C THR A 83 23.34 -16.27 6.26
N ARG A 84 22.96 -17.14 5.31
CA ARG A 84 23.34 -18.55 5.34
C ARG A 84 24.85 -18.74 5.18
N ILE A 85 25.50 -17.99 4.29
CA ILE A 85 26.95 -18.02 4.11
C ILE A 85 27.66 -17.59 5.40
N LEU A 86 27.24 -16.47 5.99
CA LEU A 86 27.81 -15.98 7.25
C LEU A 86 27.68 -17.00 8.40
N LYS A 87 26.54 -17.68 8.50
CA LYS A 87 26.34 -18.76 9.48
C LYS A 87 27.30 -19.94 9.24
N SER A 88 27.52 -20.32 7.98
CA SER A 88 28.49 -21.37 7.63
C SER A 88 29.91 -20.95 8.03
N MET A 89 30.33 -19.75 7.64
CA MET A 89 31.67 -19.23 7.96
C MET A 89 31.89 -19.16 9.47
N LYS A 90 30.88 -18.73 10.25
CA LYS A 90 30.94 -18.76 11.71
C LYS A 90 31.17 -20.18 12.24
N SER A 91 30.40 -21.16 11.75
CA SER A 91 30.55 -22.57 12.16
C SER A 91 31.94 -23.11 11.85
N ASP A 92 32.48 -22.76 10.69
CA ASP A 92 33.83 -23.17 10.28
C ASP A 92 34.90 -22.55 11.20
N LEU A 93 34.76 -21.26 11.54
CA LEU A 93 35.64 -20.58 12.50
C LEU A 93 35.55 -21.20 13.89
N ASP A 94 34.35 -21.49 14.39
CA ASP A 94 34.14 -22.16 15.68
C ASP A 94 34.86 -23.52 15.70
N HIS A 95 34.78 -24.28 14.61
CA HIS A 95 35.47 -25.56 14.47
C HIS A 95 37.01 -25.39 14.46
N ILE A 96 37.52 -24.41 13.71
CA ILE A 96 38.96 -24.10 13.65
C ILE A 96 39.48 -23.72 15.04
N PHE A 97 38.80 -22.82 15.76
CA PHE A 97 39.20 -22.40 17.10
C PHE A 97 39.16 -23.55 18.10
N LEU A 98 38.14 -24.42 18.04
CA LEU A 98 38.08 -25.62 18.86
C LEU A 98 39.26 -26.55 18.59
N LYS A 99 39.58 -26.79 17.31
CA LYS A 99 40.71 -27.64 16.92
C LYS A 99 42.04 -27.05 17.37
N LEU A 100 42.26 -25.75 17.21
CA LEU A 100 43.45 -25.04 17.70
C LEU A 100 43.60 -25.17 19.21
N ARG A 101 42.52 -24.95 19.97
CA ARG A 101 42.56 -25.08 21.44
C ARG A 101 42.87 -26.51 21.88
N ASN A 102 42.30 -27.51 21.21
CA ASN A 102 42.59 -28.92 21.47
C ASN A 102 44.05 -29.28 21.15
N MET A 103 44.60 -28.78 20.03
CA MET A 103 46.00 -29.00 19.68
C MET A 103 46.95 -28.33 20.69
N LYS A 104 46.66 -27.08 21.09
CA LYS A 104 47.42 -26.37 22.12
C LYS A 104 47.42 -27.13 23.45
N ALA A 105 46.25 -27.60 23.90
CA ALA A 105 46.11 -28.36 25.14
C ALA A 105 46.91 -29.67 25.10
N LYS A 106 46.85 -30.41 23.98
CA LYS A 106 47.66 -31.62 23.79
C LYS A 106 49.15 -31.33 23.82
N LEU A 107 49.59 -30.24 23.17
CA LEU A 107 51.00 -29.87 23.13
C LEU A 107 51.54 -29.54 24.54
N LEU A 108 50.80 -28.76 25.32
CA LEU A 108 51.13 -28.45 26.71
C LEU A 108 51.14 -29.69 27.60
N ALA A 109 50.22 -30.63 27.39
CA ALA A 109 50.18 -31.89 28.14
C ALA A 109 51.37 -32.81 27.83
N THR A 110 51.79 -32.88 26.56
CA THR A 110 52.90 -33.74 26.13
C THR A 110 54.28 -33.13 26.46
N TYR A 111 54.40 -31.81 26.39
CA TYR A 111 55.65 -31.08 26.58
C TYR A 111 55.45 -29.86 27.50
N PRO A 112 55.28 -30.07 28.81
CA PRO A 112 55.00 -28.99 29.76
C PRO A 112 56.14 -27.96 29.85
N ASP A 113 57.39 -28.39 29.65
CA ASP A 113 58.57 -27.53 29.76
C ASP A 113 58.96 -26.83 28.44
N ALA A 114 58.29 -27.14 27.32
CA ALA A 114 58.65 -26.61 26.00
C ALA A 114 58.15 -25.16 25.76
N PHE A 115 57.18 -24.70 26.56
CA PHE A 115 56.58 -23.38 26.43
C PHE A 115 56.47 -22.73 27.83
N PRO A 116 57.54 -22.11 28.34
CA PRO A 116 57.45 -21.30 29.55
C PRO A 116 56.40 -20.20 29.33
N ASP A 117 55.61 -19.88 30.37
CA ASP A 117 54.49 -18.91 30.34
C ASP A 117 54.95 -17.53 29.84
N SER A 118 55.05 -17.40 28.52
CA SER A 118 55.17 -16.14 27.82
C SER A 118 53.74 -15.60 27.72
N SER A 119 53.27 -15.10 28.85
CA SER A 119 52.03 -14.36 29.02
C SER A 119 51.80 -13.43 27.82
N ASP A 120 50.65 -13.63 27.17
CA ASP A 120 49.94 -12.67 26.33
C ASP A 120 50.81 -11.94 25.31
N THR A 121 51.33 -12.66 24.30
CA THR A 121 51.53 -12.01 23.00
C THR A 121 50.15 -11.65 22.47
N MET A 122 49.71 -10.44 22.82
CA MET A 122 48.49 -9.83 22.31
C MET A 122 48.58 -9.86 20.78
N ILE A 123 47.93 -10.84 20.15
CA ILE A 123 47.83 -10.93 18.70
C ILE A 123 46.91 -9.78 18.29
N MET A 124 47.50 -8.60 18.11
CA MET A 124 46.81 -7.43 17.58
C MET A 124 46.34 -7.79 16.17
N ASP A 125 45.03 -7.76 15.94
CA ASP A 125 44.45 -7.89 14.60
C ASP A 125 44.93 -6.69 13.76
N ARG A 126 45.91 -6.93 12.87
CA ARG A 126 46.52 -5.91 12.00
C ARG A 126 45.78 -5.74 10.67
N ARG A 127 44.59 -6.31 10.52
CA ARG A 127 43.84 -6.13 9.28
C ARG A 127 43.48 -4.64 9.12
N PRO A 128 43.76 -4.02 7.95
CA PRO A 128 43.36 -2.65 7.70
C PRO A 128 41.84 -2.52 7.77
N ASP A 129 41.38 -1.49 8.47
CA ASP A 129 39.96 -1.20 8.70
C ASP A 129 39.23 -0.92 7.36
N LEU A 130 38.19 -1.71 7.06
CA LEU A 130 37.42 -1.61 5.82
C LEU A 130 36.44 -0.42 5.81
N GLU A 131 36.26 0.29 6.93
CA GLU A 131 35.30 1.39 7.04
C GLU A 131 35.78 2.72 6.42
N ARG A 132 37.00 2.78 5.89
CA ARG A 132 37.48 3.98 5.20
C ARG A 132 36.99 3.98 3.76
N PRO A 133 36.12 4.92 3.34
CA PRO A 133 35.70 4.98 1.95
C PRO A 133 36.94 5.15 1.06
N VAL A 134 37.02 4.35 0.01
CA VAL A 134 38.06 4.44 -1.01
C VAL A 134 37.99 5.86 -1.57
N GLN A 135 39.01 6.68 -1.31
CA GLN A 135 39.10 8.00 -1.92
C GLN A 135 39.29 7.78 -3.42
N SER A 136 38.23 8.01 -4.19
CA SER A 136 38.28 8.03 -5.65
C SER A 136 39.14 9.21 -6.09
N SER A 137 40.25 8.94 -6.77
CA SER A 137 41.00 9.92 -7.58
C SER A 137 40.33 10.15 -8.93
#